data_AF-J3I1G7-F1
#
_entry.id   AF-J3I1G7-F1
#
_cell.length_a   1.000
_cell.length_b   1.000
_cell.length_c   1.000
_cell.angle_alpha   90.00
_cell.angle_beta   90.00
_cell.angle_gamma   90.00
#
_symmetry.space_group_name_H-M   'P 1'
#
loop_
_entity.id
_entity.type
_entity.pdbx_description
1 polymer ?
#
loop_
_entity_poly.entity_id
_entity_poly.type
_entity_poly.pdbx_seq_one_letter_code
_entity_poly.pdbx_strand_id
1 'polypeptide(L)'
;MTNVLPSAETVVVISAFALIYMLVLLKKTLQGKFDLYDFLMLSMVAIIPAGFTLFPGLAYLVSHLTGVVFPFVVMFGALFLVVFAFMHNMTARLHKLERQNCALIQEQSLLALELKTKDSGQPGG
;
A
#
# COMPACT_ATOMS: atom_id res chain seq x y z
N MET A 1 13.83 8.97 37.17
CA MET A 1 13.45 8.59 35.79
C MET A 1 12.13 7.85 35.89
N THR A 2 11.03 8.51 35.55
CA THR A 2 9.70 7.89 35.61
C THR A 2 9.61 6.85 34.49
N ASN A 3 9.39 5.59 34.85
CA ASN A 3 9.01 4.54 33.92
C ASN A 3 7.65 4.92 33.33
N VAL A 4 7.64 5.71 32.25
CA VAL A 4 6.44 5.97 31.44
C VAL A 4 6.23 4.74 30.57
N LEU A 5 5.88 3.62 31.22
CA LEU A 5 5.34 2.47 30.53
C LEU A 5 3.99 2.90 29.93
N PRO A 6 3.69 2.55 28.66
CA PRO A 6 2.37 2.79 28.11
C PRO A 6 1.31 2.15 29.01
N SER A 7 0.24 2.89 29.31
CA SER A 7 -0.89 2.36 30.07
C SER A 7 -1.37 1.05 29.45
N ALA A 8 -1.77 0.07 30.28
CA ALA A 8 -2.29 -1.20 29.78
C ALA A 8 -3.43 -0.98 28.76
N GLU A 9 -4.21 0.08 28.93
CA GLU A 9 -5.28 0.46 27.99
C GLU A 9 -4.75 0.86 26.61
N THR A 10 -3.66 1.64 26.53
CA THR A 10 -3.10 2.05 25.24
C THR A 10 -2.49 0.86 24.50
N VAL A 11 -1.83 -0.04 25.22
CA VAL A 11 -1.31 -1.30 24.65
C VAL A 11 -2.44 -2.16 24.08
N VAL A 12 -3.54 -2.32 24.82
CA VAL A 12 -4.70 -3.10 24.38
C VAL A 12 -5.35 -2.49 23.14
N VAL A 13 -5.58 -1.17 23.13
CA VAL A 13 -6.21 -0.48 21.99
C VAL A 13 -5.34 -0.58 20.74
N ILE A 14 -4.03 -0.32 20.85
CA ILE A 14 -3.11 -0.38 19.71
C ILE A 14 -2.98 -1.81 19.18
N SER A 15 -2.91 -2.79 20.07
CA SER A 15 -2.81 -4.21 19.68
C SER A 15 -4.09 -4.68 18.99
N ALA A 16 -5.26 -4.35 19.53
CA ALA A 16 -6.55 -4.69 18.93
C ALA A 16 -6.69 -4.03 17.54
N PHE A 17 -6.32 -2.76 17.42
CA PHE A 17 -6.33 -2.06 16.14
C PHE A 17 -5.41 -2.72 15.12
N ALA A 18 -4.16 -3.02 15.49
CA ALA A 18 -3.19 -3.68 14.62
C ALA A 18 -3.70 -5.05 14.15
N LEU A 19 -4.28 -5.84 15.06
CA LEU A 19 -4.79 -7.18 14.78
C LEU A 19 -5.99 -7.14 13.82
N ILE A 20 -6.96 -6.27 14.09
CA ILE A 20 -8.12 -6.06 13.20
C ILE A 20 -7.67 -5.57 11.83
N TYR A 21 -6.77 -4.59 11.79
CA TYR A 21 -6.25 -4.04 10.54
C TYR A 21 -5.55 -5.11 9.69
N MET A 22 -4.69 -5.91 10.31
CA MET A 22 -4.00 -7.02 9.63
C MET A 22 -4.99 -8.09 9.13
N LEU A 23 -6.02 -8.43 9.90
CA LEU A 23 -7.06 -9.36 9.47
C LEU A 23 -7.85 -8.82 8.26
N VAL A 24 -8.18 -7.53 8.25
CA VAL A 24 -8.87 -6.88 7.12
C VAL A 24 -7.99 -6.90 5.87
N LEU A 25 -6.70 -6.56 6.00
CA LEU A 25 -5.76 -6.61 4.90
C LEU A 25 -5.55 -8.03 4.37
N LEU A 26 -5.41 -9.01 5.26
CA LEU A 26 -5.25 -10.41 4.89
C LEU A 26 -6.47 -10.91 4.12
N LYS A 27 -7.69 -10.59 4.60
CA LYS A 27 -8.93 -10.93 3.90
C LYS A 27 -8.99 -10.31 2.51
N LYS A 28 -8.60 -9.04 2.37
CA LYS A 28 -8.57 -8.35 1.07
C LYS A 28 -7.53 -8.96 0.11
N THR A 29 -6.39 -9.42 0.65
CA THR A 29 -5.32 -10.10 -0.11
C THR A 29 -5.78 -11.47 -0.58
N LEU A 30 -6.41 -12.26 0.28
CA LEU A 30 -6.97 -13.58 -0.06
C LEU A 30 -8.10 -13.50 -1.10
N GLN A 31 -8.82 -12.37 -1.16
CA GLN A 31 -9.83 -12.12 -2.19
C GLN A 31 -9.24 -11.73 -3.55
N GLY A 32 -7.91 -11.73 -3.71
CA GLY A 32 -7.21 -11.39 -4.96
C GLY A 32 -7.35 -9.94 -5.39
N LYS A 33 -7.97 -9.08 -4.56
CA LYS A 33 -8.14 -7.64 -4.81
C LYS A 33 -6.89 -6.85 -4.46
N PHE A 34 -6.02 -7.41 -3.62
CA PHE A 34 -4.79 -6.80 -3.12
C PHE A 34 -3.61 -7.66 -3.49
N ASP A 35 -2.56 -7.04 -4.02
CA ASP A 35 -1.28 -7.70 -4.28
C ASP A 35 -0.53 -7.91 -2.94
N LEU A 36 0.32 -8.93 -2.86
CA LEU A 36 1.15 -9.21 -1.68
C LEU A 36 2.06 -8.02 -1.36
N TYR A 37 2.50 -7.30 -2.39
CA TYR A 37 3.29 -6.08 -2.22
C TYR A 37 2.50 -4.97 -1.50
N ASP A 38 1.24 -4.77 -1.91
CA ASP A 38 0.36 -3.77 -1.28
C ASP A 38 0.04 -4.18 0.16
N PHE A 39 -0.18 -5.49 0.41
CA PHE A 39 -0.34 -6.04 1.75
C PHE A 39 0.88 -5.74 2.65
N LEU A 40 2.08 -6.00 2.14
CA LEU A 40 3.32 -5.75 2.88
C LEU A 40 3.49 -4.26 3.18
N MET A 41 3.29 -3.38 2.19
CA MET A 41 3.38 -1.93 2.41
C MET A 41 2.36 -1.42 3.42
N LEU A 42 1.10 -1.81 3.29
CA LEU A 42 0.05 -1.37 4.21
C LEU A 42 0.26 -1.95 5.62
N SER A 43 0.77 -3.18 5.73
CA SER A 43 1.09 -3.77 7.03
C SER A 43 2.13 -2.96 7.80
N MET A 44 3.09 -2.31 7.12
CA MET A 44 4.08 -1.45 7.78
C MET A 44 3.44 -0.25 8.50
N VAL A 45 2.28 0.23 8.02
CA VAL A 45 1.52 1.32 8.67
C VAL A 45 1.01 0.90 10.06
N ALA A 46 0.74 -0.39 10.28
CA ALA A 46 0.34 -0.92 11.58
C ALA A 46 1.53 -1.45 12.40
N ILE A 47 2.49 -2.11 11.75
CA ILE A 47 3.65 -2.71 12.41
C ILE A 47 4.58 -1.65 13.00
N ILE A 48 4.85 -0.56 12.28
CA ILE A 48 5.79 0.48 12.75
C ILE A 48 5.26 1.14 14.05
N PRO A 49 4.02 1.64 14.12
CA PRO A 49 3.48 2.20 15.36
C PRO A 49 3.40 1.18 16.48
N ALA A 50 2.94 -0.05 16.19
CA ALA A 50 2.87 -1.10 17.19
C ALA A 50 4.26 -1.47 17.75
N GLY A 51 5.29 -1.52 16.91
CA GLY A 51 6.66 -1.76 17.33
C GLY A 51 7.19 -0.66 18.25
N PHE A 52 6.94 0.61 17.91
CA PHE A 52 7.35 1.75 18.72
C PHE A 52 6.63 1.81 20.08
N THR A 53 5.37 1.40 20.12
CA THR A 53 4.57 1.44 21.36
C THR A 53 4.80 0.24 22.26
N LEU A 54 4.98 -0.95 21.68
CA LEU A 54 5.26 -2.19 22.42
C LEU A 54 6.72 -2.27 22.90
N PHE A 55 7.66 -1.66 22.17
CA PHE A 55 9.09 -1.68 22.47
C PHE A 55 9.68 -0.27 22.57
N PRO A 56 9.32 0.51 23.61
CA PRO A 56 9.80 1.88 23.76
C PRO A 56 11.34 1.98 23.85
N GLY A 57 12.02 0.96 24.38
CA GLY A 57 13.49 0.91 24.41
C GLY A 57 14.13 0.93 23.01
N LEU A 58 13.53 0.23 22.04
CA LEU A 58 13.98 0.27 20.65
C LEU A 58 13.73 1.65 20.03
N ALA A 59 12.56 2.24 20.31
CA ALA A 59 12.21 3.58 19.83
C ALA A 59 13.22 4.63 20.31
N TYR A 60 13.61 4.59 21.59
CA TYR A 60 14.64 5.48 22.15
C TYR A 60 16.03 5.22 21.58
N LEU A 61 16.40 3.96 21.34
CA LEU A 61 17.70 3.63 20.73
C LEU A 61 17.79 4.17 19.30
N VAL A 62 16.73 3.99 18.51
CA VAL A 62 16.63 4.49 17.14
C VAL A 62 16.64 6.03 17.12
N SER A 63 15.95 6.69 18.04
CA SER A 63 15.95 8.16 18.12
C SER A 63 17.33 8.69 18.49
N HIS A 64 18.05 8.03 19.41
CA HIS A 64 19.39 8.43 19.78
C HIS A 64 20.39 8.23 18.63
N LEU A 65 20.29 7.13 17.90
CA LEU A 65 21.14 6.86 16.73
C LEU A 65 20.92 7.87 15.60
N THR A 66 19.68 8.30 15.40
CA THR A 66 19.33 9.32 14.39
C THR A 66 19.57 10.75 14.86
N GLY A 67 19.96 10.96 16.13
CA GLY A 67 20.18 12.28 16.71
C GLY A 67 18.88 13.08 16.96
N VAL A 68 17.72 12.42 16.92
CA VAL A 68 16.41 13.06 17.05
C VAL A 68 15.92 12.95 18.49
N VAL A 69 15.55 14.10 19.07
CA VAL A 69 15.13 14.20 20.48
C VAL A 69 13.86 13.38 20.77
N PHE A 70 12.94 13.31 19.82
CA PHE A 70 11.65 12.64 19.98
C PHE A 70 11.54 11.39 19.08
N PRO A 71 11.40 10.18 19.65
CA PRO A 71 11.23 8.95 18.88
C PRO A 71 10.06 8.97 17.89
N PHE A 72 8.98 9.70 18.24
CA PHE A 72 7.81 9.85 17.38
C PHE A 72 8.12 10.48 16.02
N VAL A 73 9.10 11.40 15.95
CA VAL A 73 9.49 12.03 14.68
C VAL A 73 10.09 10.99 13.73
N VAL A 74 10.88 10.05 14.26
CA VAL A 74 11.46 8.97 13.46
C VAL A 74 10.37 8.01 12.98
N MET A 75 9.43 7.67 13.85
CA MET A 75 8.25 6.85 13.50
C MET A 75 7.44 7.50 12.37
N PHE A 76 7.12 8.80 12.48
CA PHE A 76 6.39 9.53 11.44
C PHE A 76 7.19 9.64 10.14
N GLY A 77 8.50 9.85 10.20
CA GLY A 77 9.36 9.84 9.03
C GLY A 77 9.35 8.49 8.30
N ALA A 78 9.43 7.38 9.04
CA ALA A 78 9.33 6.05 8.47
C ALA A 78 7.97 5.79 7.83
N LEU A 79 6.87 6.17 8.51
CA LEU A 79 5.52 6.08 7.96
C LEU A 79 5.35 6.92 6.70
N PHE A 80 5.92 8.13 6.68
CA PHE A 80 5.87 9.01 5.52
C PHE A 80 6.55 8.36 4.31
N LEU A 81 7.71 7.73 4.48
CA LEU A 81 8.39 7.00 3.40
C LEU A 81 7.55 5.82 2.89
N VAL A 82 6.88 5.08 3.79
CA VAL A 82 5.97 3.99 3.40
C VAL A 82 4.82 4.53 2.55
N VAL A 83 4.16 5.59 2.98
CA VAL A 83 3.05 6.21 2.24
C VAL A 83 3.52 6.79 0.91
N PHE A 84 4.69 7.44 0.91
CA PHE A 84 5.28 8.01 -0.30
C PHE A 84 5.57 6.92 -1.34
N ALA A 85 6.22 5.84 -0.92
CA ALA A 85 6.54 4.74 -1.82
C ALA A 85 5.26 4.00 -2.27
N PHE A 86 4.23 3.91 -1.41
CA PHE A 86 2.92 3.40 -1.79
C PHE A 86 2.26 4.25 -2.88
N MET A 87 2.22 5.58 -2.70
CA MET A 87 1.69 6.51 -3.70
C MET A 87 2.46 6.41 -5.01
N HIS A 88 3.79 6.39 -4.95
CA HIS A 88 4.62 6.28 -6.15
C HIS A 88 4.32 4.98 -6.94
N ASN A 89 4.19 3.85 -6.24
CA ASN A 89 3.82 2.59 -6.86
C ASN A 89 2.40 2.60 -7.45
N MET A 90 1.44 3.21 -6.75
CA MET A 90 0.09 3.39 -7.30
C MET A 90 0.12 4.22 -8.58
N THR A 91 0.87 5.32 -8.62
CA THR A 91 1.04 6.15 -9.81
C THR A 91 1.71 5.39 -10.96
N ALA A 92 2.76 4.61 -10.68
CA ALA A 92 3.43 3.78 -11.68
C ALA A 92 2.49 2.71 -12.26
N ARG A 93 1.69 2.05 -11.40
CA ARG A 93 0.69 1.07 -11.82
C ARG A 93 -0.42 1.72 -12.65
N LEU A 94 -0.87 2.91 -12.25
CA LEU A 94 -1.89 3.67 -12.96
C LEU A 94 -1.42 4.01 -14.38
N HIS A 95 -0.22 4.54 -14.54
CA HIS A 95 0.34 4.84 -15.87
C HIS A 95 0.54 3.60 -16.73
N LYS A 96 0.94 2.47 -16.13
CA LYS A 96 1.03 1.20 -16.87
C LYS A 96 -0.35 0.75 -17.36
N LEU A 97 -1.36 0.83 -16.50
CA LEU A 97 -2.74 0.48 -16.86
C LEU A 97 -3.29 1.40 -17.95
N GLU A 98 -3.03 2.70 -17.86
CA GLU A 98 -3.44 3.70 -18.84
C GLU A 98 -2.85 3.39 -20.23
N ARG A 99 -1.56 3.07 -20.30
CA ARG A 99 -0.90 2.66 -21.56
C ARG A 99 -1.50 1.38 -22.14
N GLN A 100 -1.76 0.38 -21.30
CA GLN A 100 -2.36 -0.88 -21.74
C GLN A 100 -3.78 -0.66 -22.25
N ASN A 101 -4.57 0.17 -21.58
CA ASN A 101 -5.93 0.49 -22.01
C ASN A 101 -5.92 1.22 -23.36
N CYS A 102 -5.00 2.18 -23.55
CA CYS A 102 -4.84 2.87 -24.83
C CYS A 102 -4.47 1.90 -25.97
N ALA A 103 -3.54 0.97 -25.73
CA ALA A 103 -3.18 -0.05 -26.72
C ALA A 103 -4.36 -0.98 -27.06
N LEU A 104 -5.13 -1.42 -26.05
CA LEU A 104 -6.32 -2.24 -26.27
C LEU A 104 -7.38 -1.53 -27.14
N ILE A 105 -7.60 -0.23 -26.89
CA ILE A 105 -8.54 0.57 -27.68
C ILE A 105 -8.10 0.65 -29.13
N GLN A 106 -6.80 0.83 -29.37
CA GLN A 106 -6.23 0.83 -30.72
C GLN A 106 -6.46 -0.52 -31.42
N GLU A 107 -6.14 -1.64 -30.77
CA GLU A 107 -6.39 -2.98 -31.32
C GLU A 107 -7.88 -3.22 -31.63
N GLN A 108 -8.78 -2.81 -30.74
CA GLN A 108 -10.23 -2.91 -30.98
C GLN A 108 -10.67 -2.08 -32.18
N SER A 109 -10.17 -0.83 -32.30
CA SER A 109 -10.49 0.02 -33.45
C SER A 109 -9.99 -0.54 -34.78
N LEU A 110 -8.80 -1.15 -34.79
CA LEU A 110 -8.23 -1.79 -35.97
C LEU A 110 -9.07 -3.00 -36.40
N LEU A 111 -9.41 -3.88 -35.45
CA LEU A 111 -10.27 -5.05 -35.69
C LEU A 111 -11.66 -4.63 -36.18
N ALA A 112 -12.24 -3.57 -35.62
CA ALA A 112 -13.51 -3.03 -36.08
C ALA A 112 -13.44 -2.50 -37.52
N LEU A 113 -12.31 -1.90 -37.91
CA LEU A 113 -12.07 -1.45 -39.27
C LEU A 113 -11.96 -2.63 -40.24
N GLU A 114 -11.19 -3.66 -39.89
CA GLU A 114 -11.02 -4.86 -40.70
C GLU A 114 -12.36 -5.59 -40.94
N LEU A 115 -13.17 -5.72 -39.89
CA LEU A 115 -14.52 -6.31 -40.01
C LEU A 115 -15.40 -5.49 -40.96
N LYS A 116 -15.40 -4.16 -40.83
CA LYS A 116 -16.18 -3.28 -41.71
C LYS A 116 -15.71 -3.36 -43.17
N THR A 117 -14.41 -3.45 -43.40
CA THR A 117 -13.85 -3.63 -44.75
C THR A 117 -14.22 -5.01 -45.32
N LYS A 118 -14.24 -6.06 -44.50
CA LYS A 118 -14.64 -7.41 -44.90
C LYS A 118 -16.13 -7.48 -45.27
N ASP A 119 -17.00 -6.84 -44.48
CA ASP A 119 -18.44 -6.73 -44.80
C ASP A 119 -18.70 -5.87 -46.05
N SER A 120 -17.91 -4.81 -46.25
CA SER A 120 -18.02 -3.94 -47.44
C SER A 120 -17.44 -4.60 -48.71
N GLY A 121 -16.58 -5.61 -48.55
CA GLY A 121 -15.91 -6.35 -49.61
C GLY A 121 -16.66 -7.61 -50.09
N GLN A 122 -17.83 -7.90 -49.54
CA GLN A 122 -18.69 -8.99 -49.98
C GLN A 122 -19.82 -8.43 -50.86
N PRO A 123 -19.64 -8.31 -52.20
CA PRO A 123 -20.75 -8.08 -53.11
C PRO A 123 -21.61 -9.36 -53.12
N GLY A 124 -22.93 -9.17 -53.12
CA GLY A 124 -23.91 -10.25 -53.02
C GLY A 124 -23.63 -11.45 -53.94
N GLY A 125 -23.84 -12.63 -53.37
CA GLY A 125 -24.10 -13.87 -54.08
C GLY A 125 -25.43 -14.43 -53.58
#